data_AF-D2JDD5-F1
#
_entry.id   AF-D2JDD5-F1
#
_cell.length_a   1.000
_cell.length_b   1.000
_cell.length_c   1.000
_cell.angle_alpha   90.00
_cell.angle_beta   90.00
_cell.angle_gamma   90.00
#
_symmetry.space_group_name_H-M   'P 1'
#
loop_
_entity.id
_entity.type
_entity.pdbx_description
1 polymer ?
#
loop_
_entity_poly.entity_id
_entity_poly.type
_entity_poly.pdbx_seq_one_letter_code
_entity_poly.pdbx_strand_id
1 'polypeptide(L)'
;MDDKKIVSKQVKQYFKNRNEEIRKLLVFYNKNNYHQEAYQILVYIVEYDVDILLKNDVLSLLNENTDNLSLSLLTIIYLRKSWKIENLLKKIDNLFKNSKDDYPATVGVMSQNLWYFRYFIYYLIKENVISKKEINSYCMSQKYGSNQKGYKSDLNWNYINSKDNVDEFFSELLEEKVPLIDLNYVNLI
;
A
#
# COMPACT_ATOMS: atom_id res chain seq x y z
N MET A 1 18.56 -30.23 -8.38
CA MET A 1 18.42 -28.79 -8.70
C MET A 1 17.16 -28.35 -8.00
N ASP A 2 17.25 -27.39 -7.08
CA ASP A 2 16.16 -27.03 -6.16
C ASP A 2 14.89 -26.61 -6.92
N ASP A 3 13.79 -27.36 -6.75
CA ASP A 3 12.54 -27.18 -7.50
C ASP A 3 12.03 -25.73 -7.41
N LYS A 4 12.25 -25.07 -6.26
CA LYS A 4 11.90 -23.66 -6.05
C LYS A 4 12.64 -22.72 -7.00
N LYS A 5 13.91 -23.00 -7.31
CA LYS A 5 14.70 -22.20 -8.27
C LYS A 5 14.23 -22.40 -9.71
N ILE A 6 13.78 -23.61 -10.06
CA ILE A 6 13.24 -23.92 -11.39
C ILE A 6 11.92 -23.17 -11.60
N VAL A 7 10.99 -23.30 -10.65
CA VAL A 7 9.70 -22.60 -10.69
C VAL A 7 9.89 -21.10 -10.78
N SER A 8 10.76 -20.53 -9.92
CA SER A 8 11.06 -19.10 -9.96
C SER A 8 11.58 -18.64 -11.33
N LYS A 9 12.50 -19.40 -11.93
CA LYS A 9 13.01 -19.09 -13.28
C LYS A 9 11.90 -19.15 -14.34
N GLN A 10 11.03 -20.15 -14.29
CA GLN A 10 9.92 -20.30 -15.24
C GLN A 10 8.90 -19.17 -15.12
N VAL A 11 8.50 -18.81 -13.90
CA VAL A 11 7.57 -17.69 -13.66
C VAL A 11 8.18 -16.38 -14.15
N LYS A 12 9.43 -16.08 -13.77
CA LYS A 12 10.13 -14.87 -14.25
C LYS A 12 10.18 -14.81 -15.78
N GLN A 13 10.48 -15.93 -16.44
CA GLN A 13 10.52 -16.00 -17.89
C GLN A 13 9.15 -15.78 -18.54
N TYR A 14 8.10 -16.38 -17.99
CA TYR A 14 6.73 -16.20 -18.47
C TYR A 14 6.31 -14.73 -18.42
N PHE A 15 6.52 -14.07 -17.28
CA PHE A 15 6.17 -12.66 -17.11
C PHE A 15 7.00 -11.75 -18.00
N LYS A 16 8.30 -12.03 -18.14
CA LYS A 16 9.19 -11.23 -19.00
C LYS A 16 8.76 -11.31 -20.48
N ASN A 17 8.38 -12.49 -20.95
CA ASN A 17 7.96 -12.70 -22.34
C ASN A 17 6.60 -12.06 -22.66
N ARG A 18 5.78 -11.79 -21.63
CA ARG A 18 4.41 -11.27 -21.76
C ARG A 18 4.22 -9.94 -21.02
N ASN A 19 5.28 -9.19 -20.78
CA ASN A 19 5.24 -8.02 -19.90
C ASN A 19 4.21 -6.97 -20.33
N GLU A 20 4.10 -6.66 -21.63
CA GLU A 20 3.14 -5.71 -22.17
C GLU A 20 1.70 -6.22 -22.05
N GLU A 21 1.48 -7.51 -22.34
CA GLU A 21 0.18 -8.16 -22.20
C GLU A 21 -0.30 -8.11 -20.75
N ILE A 22 0.56 -8.49 -19.81
CA ILE A 22 0.25 -8.51 -18.38
C ILE A 22 -0.03 -7.10 -17.85
N ARG A 23 0.74 -6.10 -18.28
CA ARG A 23 0.48 -4.69 -17.93
C ARG A 23 -0.88 -4.22 -18.43
N LYS A 24 -1.25 -4.57 -19.67
CA LYS A 24 -2.57 -4.27 -20.24
C LYS A 24 -3.69 -4.99 -19.48
N LEU A 25 -3.49 -6.25 -19.10
CA LEU A 25 -4.44 -7.02 -18.30
C LEU A 25 -4.64 -6.38 -16.92
N LEU A 26 -3.58 -5.98 -16.21
CA LEU A 26 -3.71 -5.29 -14.93
C LEU A 26 -4.54 -4.00 -15.03
N VAL A 27 -4.29 -3.18 -16.05
CA VAL A 27 -5.08 -1.97 -16.29
C VAL A 27 -6.53 -2.31 -16.61
N PHE A 28 -6.76 -3.34 -17.44
CA PHE A 28 -8.11 -3.80 -17.78
C PHE A 28 -8.85 -4.33 -16.55
N TYR A 29 -8.23 -5.18 -15.75
CA TYR A 29 -8.80 -5.76 -14.53
C TYR A 29 -9.14 -4.70 -13.49
N ASN A 30 -8.22 -3.75 -13.27
CA ASN A 30 -8.46 -2.62 -12.37
C ASN A 30 -9.65 -1.76 -12.80
N LYS A 31 -9.79 -1.47 -14.10
CA LYS A 31 -10.92 -0.68 -14.62
C LYS A 31 -12.26 -1.39 -14.55
N ASN A 32 -12.27 -2.72 -14.53
CA ASN A 32 -13.49 -3.54 -14.54
C ASN A 32 -13.76 -4.23 -13.20
N ASN A 33 -13.05 -3.85 -12.13
CA ASN A 33 -13.20 -4.41 -10.78
C ASN A 33 -12.97 -5.94 -10.69
N TYR A 34 -12.11 -6.48 -11.56
CA TYR A 34 -11.64 -7.87 -11.50
C TYR A 34 -10.52 -8.01 -10.49
N HIS A 35 -10.88 -7.81 -9.22
CA HIS A 35 -9.94 -7.71 -8.10
C HIS A 35 -9.15 -9.00 -7.89
N GLN A 36 -9.80 -10.16 -8.03
CA GLN A 36 -9.14 -11.46 -7.81
C GLN A 36 -8.03 -11.71 -8.83
N GLU A 37 -8.27 -11.39 -10.11
CA GLU A 37 -7.33 -11.57 -11.20
C GLU A 37 -6.16 -10.60 -11.09
N ALA A 38 -6.44 -9.33 -10.77
CA ALA A 38 -5.40 -8.34 -10.50
C ALA A 38 -4.53 -8.75 -9.30
N TYR A 39 -5.16 -9.15 -8.19
CA TYR A 39 -4.49 -9.63 -6.99
C TYR A 39 -3.58 -10.82 -7.29
N GLN A 40 -4.08 -11.83 -8.01
CA GLN A 40 -3.28 -13.02 -8.36
C GLN A 40 -2.01 -12.64 -9.14
N ILE A 41 -2.12 -11.78 -10.16
CA ILE A 41 -0.96 -11.30 -10.92
C ILE A 41 0.04 -10.59 -10.00
N LEU A 42 -0.45 -9.70 -9.13
CA LEU A 42 0.41 -8.96 -8.20
C LEU A 42 1.09 -9.86 -7.17
N VAL A 43 0.42 -10.92 -6.70
CA VAL A 43 1.03 -11.95 -5.82
C VAL A 43 2.21 -12.60 -6.53
N TYR A 44 2.05 -13.04 -7.78
CA TYR A 44 3.18 -13.62 -8.53
C TYR A 44 4.33 -12.64 -8.70
N ILE A 45 4.02 -11.36 -8.92
CA ILE A 45 5.04 -10.31 -9.05
C ILE A 45 5.83 -10.15 -7.75
N VAL A 46 5.15 -10.12 -6.60
CA VAL A 46 5.78 -9.96 -5.28
C VAL A 46 6.52 -11.22 -4.85
N GLU A 47 5.90 -12.38 -4.97
CA GLU A 47 6.44 -13.69 -4.55
C GLU A 47 7.71 -14.04 -5.31
N TYR A 48 7.67 -13.88 -6.64
CA TYR A 48 8.77 -14.28 -7.50
C TYR A 48 9.69 -13.12 -7.85
N ASP A 49 9.53 -11.92 -7.28
CA ASP A 49 10.34 -10.74 -7.57
C ASP A 49 10.49 -10.50 -9.09
N VAL A 50 9.33 -10.32 -9.74
CA VAL A 50 9.23 -10.08 -11.18
C VAL A 50 9.32 -8.59 -11.48
N ASP A 51 10.25 -8.20 -12.35
CA ASP A 51 10.44 -6.79 -12.72
C ASP A 51 9.82 -6.47 -14.09
N ILE A 52 8.49 -6.29 -14.12
CA ILE A 52 7.77 -5.91 -15.36
C ILE A 52 6.98 -4.61 -15.26
N LEU A 53 6.69 -4.12 -14.05
CA LEU A 53 5.90 -2.91 -13.85
C LEU A 53 6.80 -1.68 -13.80
N LEU A 54 6.48 -0.69 -14.63
CA LEU A 54 7.07 0.64 -14.53
C LEU A 54 6.40 1.43 -13.42
N LYS A 55 7.09 2.46 -12.95
CA LYS A 55 6.58 3.41 -11.95
C LYS A 55 5.17 3.91 -12.27
N ASN A 56 4.93 4.28 -13.53
CA ASN A 56 3.64 4.82 -13.95
C ASN A 56 2.53 3.77 -13.94
N ASP A 57 2.85 2.49 -14.19
CA ASP A 57 1.87 1.41 -14.09
C ASP A 57 1.41 1.29 -12.63
N VAL A 58 2.36 1.18 -11.70
CA VAL A 58 2.08 1.05 -10.26
C VAL A 58 1.29 2.25 -9.75
N LEU A 59 1.73 3.48 -10.05
CA LEU A 59 1.02 4.68 -9.62
C LEU A 59 -0.38 4.82 -10.26
N SER A 60 -0.57 4.32 -11.48
CA SER A 60 -1.89 4.34 -12.13
C SER A 60 -2.87 3.37 -11.48
N LEU A 61 -2.36 2.21 -11.02
CA LEU A 61 -3.14 1.17 -10.33
C LEU A 61 -3.36 1.48 -8.85
N LEU A 62 -2.65 2.45 -8.24
CA LEU A 62 -2.98 2.94 -6.90
C LEU A 62 -4.13 3.95 -6.97
N ASN A 63 -5.37 3.43 -7.05
CA ASN A 63 -6.60 4.21 -7.16
C ASN A 63 -7.79 3.52 -6.47
N GLU A 64 -8.93 4.20 -6.40
CA GLU A 64 -10.15 3.77 -5.69
C GLU A 64 -10.81 2.48 -6.24
N ASN A 65 -10.50 2.08 -7.47
CA ASN A 65 -10.98 0.81 -8.06
C ASN A 65 -10.12 -0.40 -7.64
N THR A 66 -9.21 -0.23 -6.68
CA THR A 66 -8.23 -1.23 -6.31
C THR A 66 -8.52 -1.72 -4.91
N ASP A 67 -8.66 -3.03 -4.75
CA ASP A 67 -8.92 -3.62 -3.44
C ASP A 67 -7.72 -3.45 -2.50
N ASN A 68 -7.97 -3.57 -1.21
CA ASN A 68 -6.98 -3.39 -0.15
C ASN A 68 -5.70 -4.24 -0.30
N LEU A 69 -5.85 -5.49 -0.73
CA LEU A 69 -4.73 -6.42 -0.84
C LEU A 69 -3.87 -6.04 -2.04
N SER A 70 -4.51 -5.75 -3.18
CA SER A 70 -3.82 -5.26 -4.37
C SER A 70 -3.12 -3.92 -4.13
N LEU A 71 -3.74 -2.97 -3.41
CA LEU A 71 -3.10 -1.72 -2.99
C LEU A 71 -1.84 -1.96 -2.15
N SER A 72 -1.90 -2.92 -1.23
CA SER A 72 -0.76 -3.31 -0.38
C SER A 72 0.36 -3.91 -1.21
N LEU A 73 0.06 -4.81 -2.16
CA LEU A 73 1.05 -5.40 -3.08
C LEU A 73 1.69 -4.36 -4.00
N LEU A 74 0.91 -3.44 -4.56
CA LEU A 74 1.44 -2.33 -5.38
C LEU A 74 2.37 -1.42 -4.58
N THR A 75 2.05 -1.18 -3.31
CA THR A 75 2.89 -0.42 -2.39
C THR A 75 4.21 -1.15 -2.12
N ILE A 76 4.17 -2.46 -1.88
CA ILE A 76 5.38 -3.31 -1.74
C ILE A 76 6.23 -3.24 -2.99
N ILE A 77 5.63 -3.42 -4.18
CA ILE A 77 6.33 -3.33 -5.47
C ILE A 77 7.00 -1.96 -5.62
N TYR A 78 6.30 -0.88 -5.25
CA TYR A 78 6.85 0.47 -5.30
C TYR A 78 8.05 0.64 -4.38
N LEU A 79 7.94 0.20 -3.11
CA LEU A 79 8.96 0.38 -2.07
C LEU A 79 10.21 -0.46 -2.31
N ARG A 80 10.08 -1.63 -2.95
CA ARG A 80 11.23 -2.43 -3.41
C ARG A 80 12.05 -1.73 -4.51
N LYS A 81 11.51 -0.69 -5.14
CA LYS A 81 12.18 0.11 -6.16
C LYS A 81 12.65 1.42 -5.55
N SER A 82 13.81 1.92 -5.96
CA SER A 82 14.35 3.22 -5.53
C SER A 82 13.62 4.42 -6.18
N TRP A 83 12.31 4.33 -6.34
CA TRP A 83 11.49 5.43 -6.87
C TRP A 83 11.20 6.46 -5.78
N LYS A 84 11.05 7.74 -6.17
CA LYS A 84 10.76 8.83 -5.23
C LYS A 84 9.52 8.53 -4.38
N ILE A 85 9.70 8.46 -3.06
CA ILE A 85 8.64 8.16 -2.09
C ILE A 85 7.48 9.16 -2.13
N GLU A 86 7.76 10.43 -2.44
CA GLU A 86 6.76 11.50 -2.52
C GLU A 86 5.60 11.16 -3.47
N ASN A 87 5.89 10.49 -4.59
CA ASN A 87 4.85 10.13 -5.55
C ASN A 87 3.92 9.03 -5.01
N LEU A 88 4.46 8.10 -4.21
CA LEU A 88 3.68 7.07 -3.53
C LEU A 88 2.82 7.70 -2.44
N LEU A 89 3.41 8.54 -1.59
CA LEU A 89 2.70 9.23 -0.51
C LEU A 89 1.57 10.10 -1.06
N LYS A 90 1.78 10.79 -2.19
CA LYS A 90 0.72 11.54 -2.87
C LYS A 90 -0.47 10.67 -3.28
N LYS A 91 -0.22 9.45 -3.77
CA LYS A 91 -1.28 8.51 -4.14
C LYS A 91 -2.04 7.99 -2.92
N ILE A 92 -1.32 7.61 -1.88
CA ILE A 92 -1.91 7.10 -0.63
C ILE A 92 -2.73 8.18 0.07
N ASP A 93 -2.20 9.39 0.20
CA ASP A 93 -2.89 10.51 0.84
C ASP A 93 -4.20 10.87 0.12
N ASN A 94 -4.18 10.87 -1.22
CA ASN A 94 -5.40 11.08 -2.02
C ASN A 94 -6.43 9.95 -1.82
N LEU A 95 -5.99 8.69 -1.81
CA LEU A 95 -6.86 7.55 -1.53
C LEU A 95 -7.53 7.67 -0.15
N PHE A 96 -6.74 8.00 0.87
CA PHE A 96 -7.24 8.13 2.23
C PHE A 96 -8.25 9.27 2.37
N LYS A 97 -7.99 10.43 1.75
CA LYS A 97 -8.95 11.54 1.75
C LYS A 97 -10.26 11.17 1.08
N ASN A 98 -10.20 10.63 -0.14
CA ASN A 98 -11.40 10.34 -0.93
C ASN A 98 -12.29 9.27 -0.29
N SER A 99 -11.71 8.33 0.47
CA SER A 99 -12.49 7.26 1.11
C SER A 99 -13.33 7.69 2.32
N LYS A 100 -13.21 8.94 2.79
CA LYS A 100 -13.88 9.43 4.01
C LYS A 100 -15.25 10.06 3.76
N ASP A 101 -15.54 10.48 2.53
CA ASP A 101 -16.73 11.28 2.22
C ASP A 101 -18.05 10.51 2.48
N ASP A 102 -17.99 9.17 2.52
CA ASP A 102 -19.15 8.30 2.71
C ASP A 102 -19.50 8.00 4.18
N TYR A 103 -18.69 8.44 5.15
CA TYR A 103 -18.81 8.03 6.55
C TYR A 103 -19.07 9.20 7.51
N PRO A 104 -19.98 9.03 8.50
CA PRO A 104 -20.13 9.99 9.59
C PRO A 104 -18.83 10.15 10.38
N ALA A 105 -18.57 11.37 10.87
CA ALA A 105 -17.38 11.67 11.67
C ALA A 105 -17.25 10.86 12.98
N THR A 106 -18.31 10.16 13.39
CA THR A 106 -18.36 9.29 14.56
C THR A 106 -17.84 7.88 14.30
N VAL A 107 -17.66 7.48 13.04
CA VAL A 107 -17.16 6.16 12.66
C VAL A 107 -15.64 6.20 12.61
N GLY A 108 -14.97 5.36 13.42
CA GLY A 108 -13.52 5.21 13.44
C GLY A 108 -12.94 4.87 12.09
N VAL A 109 -11.72 5.31 11.87
CA VAL A 109 -11.05 5.20 10.56
C VAL A 109 -10.86 3.75 10.15
N MET A 110 -10.64 2.85 11.10
CA MET A 110 -10.47 1.42 10.84
C MET A 110 -11.78 0.67 10.66
N SER A 111 -12.91 1.33 10.84
CA SER A 111 -14.24 0.80 10.45
C SER A 111 -14.67 1.26 9.05
N GLN A 112 -13.89 2.13 8.41
CA GLN A 112 -14.20 2.69 7.09
C GLN A 112 -13.61 1.82 5.97
N ASN A 113 -13.96 2.18 4.72
CA ASN A 113 -13.24 1.69 3.55
C ASN A 113 -11.73 1.92 3.68
N LEU A 114 -10.97 1.04 3.04
CA LEU A 114 -9.51 1.01 3.08
C LEU A 114 -8.86 0.68 4.43
N TRP A 115 -9.60 0.21 5.44
CA TRP A 115 -9.04 -0.08 6.77
C TRP A 115 -7.78 -0.95 6.73
N TYR A 116 -7.79 -2.03 5.92
CA TYR A 116 -6.66 -2.95 5.82
C TYR A 116 -5.43 -2.25 5.23
N PHE A 117 -5.64 -1.50 4.15
CA PHE A 117 -4.56 -0.75 3.52
C PHE A 117 -4.04 0.37 4.44
N ARG A 118 -4.91 1.06 5.16
CA ARG A 118 -4.54 2.05 6.18
C ARG A 118 -3.66 1.45 7.26
N TYR A 119 -4.08 0.33 7.83
CA TYR A 119 -3.28 -0.40 8.81
C TYR A 119 -1.90 -0.75 8.25
N PHE A 120 -1.85 -1.30 7.03
CA PHE A 120 -0.58 -1.63 6.39
C PHE A 120 0.35 -0.41 6.26
N ILE A 121 -0.16 0.76 5.83
CA ILE A 121 0.64 1.98 5.75
C ILE A 121 1.12 2.45 7.12
N TYR A 122 0.26 2.46 8.15
CA TYR A 122 0.69 2.85 9.50
C TYR A 122 1.72 1.88 10.08
N TYR A 123 1.57 0.60 9.79
CA TYR A 123 2.54 -0.43 10.17
C TYR A 123 3.90 -0.20 9.49
N LEU A 124 3.93 0.10 8.18
CA LEU A 124 5.17 0.47 7.46
C LEU A 124 5.84 1.72 8.05
N ILE A 125 5.06 2.70 8.51
CA ILE A 125 5.58 3.91 9.17
C ILE A 125 6.15 3.56 10.55
N LYS A 126 5.44 2.72 11.33
CA LYS A 126 5.85 2.27 12.67
C LYS A 126 7.17 1.49 12.62
N GLU A 127 7.32 0.63 11.62
CA GLU A 127 8.55 -0.15 11.36
C GLU A 127 9.62 0.64 10.59
N ASN A 128 9.40 1.94 10.35
CA ASN A 128 10.34 2.85 9.69
C ASN A 128 10.76 2.40 8.27
N VAL A 129 9.94 1.59 7.59
CA VAL A 129 10.06 1.32 6.15
C VAL A 129 9.75 2.57 5.35
N ILE A 130 8.71 3.30 5.76
CA ILE A 130 8.47 4.68 5.34
C ILE A 130 8.82 5.57 6.52
N SER A 131 9.92 6.30 6.42
CA SER A 131 10.43 7.04 7.56
C SER A 131 9.53 8.22 7.92
N LYS A 132 9.48 8.54 9.23
CA LYS A 132 8.78 9.75 9.71
C LYS A 132 9.29 11.03 9.04
N LYS A 133 10.57 11.06 8.63
CA LYS A 133 11.15 12.18 7.89
C LYS A 133 10.50 12.34 6.53
N GLU A 134 10.32 11.25 5.78
CA GLU A 134 9.66 11.28 4.46
C GLU A 134 8.21 11.72 4.56
N ILE A 135 7.47 11.21 5.55
CA ILE A 135 6.09 11.65 5.83
C ILE A 135 6.06 13.15 6.13
N ASN A 136 6.91 13.63 7.05
CA ASN A 136 6.93 15.04 7.42
C ASN A 136 7.31 15.95 6.26
N SER A 137 8.30 15.56 5.44
CA SER A 137 8.69 16.30 4.24
C SER A 137 7.56 16.38 3.22
N TYR A 138 6.83 15.28 3.01
CA TYR A 138 5.64 15.26 2.16
C TYR A 138 4.52 16.16 2.73
N CYS A 139 4.19 16.03 4.01
CA CYS A 139 3.14 16.84 4.63
C CYS A 139 3.47 18.34 4.57
N MET A 140 4.74 18.71 4.74
CA MET A 140 5.21 20.08 4.58
C MET A 140 5.07 20.58 3.14
N SER A 141 5.42 19.76 2.13
CA SER A 141 5.27 20.13 0.72
C SER A 141 3.80 20.32 0.31
N GLN A 142 2.88 19.58 0.94
CA GLN A 142 1.44 19.73 0.78
C GLN A 142 0.81 20.82 1.67
N LYS A 143 1.62 21.56 2.45
CA LYS A 143 1.17 22.65 3.34
C LYS A 143 0.16 22.21 4.41
N TYR A 144 0.27 20.99 4.90
CA TYR A 144 -0.54 20.55 6.04
C TYR A 144 -0.24 21.37 7.29
N GLY A 145 -1.28 21.76 8.01
CA GLY A 145 -1.13 22.30 9.36
C GLY A 145 -0.53 21.25 10.30
N SER A 146 0.19 21.69 11.33
CA SER A 146 0.76 20.83 12.36
C SER A 146 0.42 21.33 13.76
N ASN A 147 0.41 20.42 14.72
CA ASN A 147 0.25 20.70 16.14
C ASN A 147 1.13 19.73 16.97
N GLN A 148 0.91 19.67 18.29
CA GLN A 148 1.66 18.77 19.19
C GLN A 148 1.54 17.28 18.81
N LYS A 149 0.48 16.88 18.10
CA LYS A 149 0.28 15.50 17.61
C LYS A 149 0.93 15.24 16.24
N GLY A 150 1.62 16.23 15.67
CA GLY A 150 2.23 16.17 14.34
C GLY A 150 1.38 16.86 13.26
N TYR A 151 1.55 16.44 12.01
CA TYR A 151 0.79 16.98 10.88
C TYR A 151 -0.66 16.50 10.88
N LYS A 152 -1.58 17.40 10.53
CA LYS A 152 -3.02 17.16 10.37
C LYS A 152 -3.31 16.43 9.05
N SER A 153 -2.79 15.23 8.88
CA SER A 153 -2.90 14.42 7.66
C SER A 153 -3.39 13.02 7.99
N ASP A 154 -4.06 12.38 7.02
CA ASP A 154 -4.51 10.99 7.11
C ASP A 154 -3.38 9.97 7.09
N LEU A 155 -2.16 10.40 6.80
CA LEU A 155 -0.95 9.60 6.97
C LEU A 155 -0.48 9.55 8.43
N ASN A 156 -1.07 10.34 9.33
CA ASN A 156 -0.70 10.41 10.74
C ASN A 156 -1.75 9.74 11.63
N TRP A 157 -1.49 8.51 12.06
CA TRP A 157 -2.38 7.73 12.94
C TRP A 157 -2.80 8.49 14.20
N ASN A 158 -1.84 9.16 14.87
CA ASN A 158 -2.10 9.92 16.10
C ASN A 158 -3.07 11.11 15.90
N TYR A 159 -3.26 11.53 14.65
CA TYR A 159 -4.17 12.61 14.33
C TYR A 159 -5.59 12.12 14.02
N ILE A 160 -5.71 10.95 13.38
CA ILE A 160 -6.99 10.47 12.85
C ILE A 160 -7.67 9.42 13.70
N ASN A 161 -6.96 8.76 14.61
CA ASN A 161 -7.57 7.73 15.43
C ASN A 161 -8.69 8.31 16.29
N SER A 162 -9.81 7.61 16.32
CA SER A 162 -10.89 7.87 17.26
C SER A 162 -10.60 7.12 18.56
N LYS A 163 -11.47 7.32 19.56
CA LYS A 163 -11.51 6.49 20.79
C LYS A 163 -12.66 5.49 20.73
N ASP A 164 -13.01 5.00 19.53
CA ASP A 164 -13.92 3.86 19.44
C ASP A 164 -13.15 2.54 19.51
N ASN A 165 -13.88 1.50 19.88
CA ASN A 165 -13.33 0.18 20.17
C ASN A 165 -12.54 -0.42 18.99
N VAL A 166 -12.88 -0.08 17.74
CA VAL A 166 -12.19 -0.63 16.56
C VAL A 166 -10.86 0.09 16.37
N ASP A 167 -10.84 1.41 16.43
CA ASP A 167 -9.59 2.19 16.36
C ASP A 167 -8.67 1.91 17.57
N GLU A 168 -9.23 1.63 18.75
CA GLU A 168 -8.48 1.19 19.93
C GLU A 168 -7.82 -0.19 19.69
N PHE A 169 -8.58 -1.18 19.19
CA PHE A 169 -8.02 -2.49 18.83
C PHE A 169 -6.85 -2.37 17.84
N PHE A 170 -6.99 -1.58 16.78
CA PHE A 170 -5.88 -1.40 15.81
C PHE A 170 -4.73 -0.55 16.37
N SER A 171 -4.99 0.33 17.35
CA SER A 171 -3.92 1.01 18.09
C SER A 171 -3.09 0.01 18.88
N GLU A 172 -3.71 -0.94 19.57
CA GLU A 172 -3.02 -2.01 20.30
C GLU A 172 -2.17 -2.86 19.34
N LEU A 173 -2.72 -3.25 18.18
CA LEU A 173 -1.97 -4.00 17.17
C LEU A 173 -0.74 -3.23 16.65
N LEU A 174 -0.86 -1.92 16.43
CA LEU A 174 0.27 -1.08 16.00
C LEU A 174 1.32 -0.87 17.12
N GLU A 175 0.89 -0.84 18.38
CA GLU A 175 1.78 -0.74 19.54
C GLU A 175 2.58 -2.03 19.74
N GLU A 176 1.90 -3.18 19.66
CA GLU A 176 2.49 -4.52 19.74
C GLU A 176 3.19 -4.96 18.44
N LYS A 177 3.23 -4.09 17.42
CA LYS A 177 3.88 -4.33 16.13
C LYS A 177 3.40 -5.62 15.46
N VAL A 178 2.09 -5.85 15.44
CA VAL A 178 1.51 -7.05 14.81
C VAL A 178 1.46 -6.88 13.28
N PRO A 179 2.19 -7.69 12.49
CA PRO A 179 2.13 -7.59 11.04
C PRO A 179 0.86 -8.26 10.49
N LEU A 180 0.15 -7.58 9.57
CA LEU A 180 -0.80 -8.24 8.66
C LEU A 180 -0.11 -8.79 7.40
N ILE A 181 1.07 -8.27 7.09
CA ILE A 181 1.96 -8.72 6.01
C ILE A 181 3.37 -8.83 6.60
N ASP A 182 4.01 -9.99 6.45
CA ASP A 182 5.38 -10.21 6.89
C ASP A 182 6.37 -9.43 6.00
N LEU A 183 6.98 -8.39 6.57
CA LEU A 183 7.89 -7.49 5.86
C LEU A 183 9.22 -8.14 5.47
N ASN A 184 9.71 -9.12 6.25
CA ASN A 184 10.90 -9.89 5.90
C ASN A 184 10.59 -10.79 4.70
N TYR A 185 9.45 -11.47 4.73
CA TYR A 185 8.99 -12.32 3.64
C TYR A 185 8.87 -11.53 2.33
N VAL A 186 8.36 -10.30 2.40
CA VAL A 186 8.23 -9.42 1.24
C VAL A 186 9.45 -8.53 1.01
N ASN A 187 10.62 -8.80 1.59
CA ASN A 187 11.88 -8.10 1.34
C ASN A 187 11.78 -6.56 1.47
N LEU A 188 11.13 -6.08 2.54
CA LEU A 188 11.06 -4.65 2.86
C LEU A 188 11.93 -4.23 4.06
N ILE A 189 12.36 -5.20 4.88
CA ILE A 189 13.29 -5.01 6.01
C ILE A 189 14.32 -6.15 6.04
#